data_AF-A0A7X7KQH2-F1
#
_entry.id   AF-A0A7X7KQH2-F1
#
_cell.length_a   1.000
_cell.length_b   1.000
_cell.length_c   1.000
_cell.angle_alpha   90.00
_cell.angle_beta   90.00
_cell.angle_gamma   90.00
#
_symmetry.space_group_name_H-M   'P 1'
#
loop_
_entity.id
_entity.type
_entity.pdbx_description
1 polymer ?
#
loop_
_entity_poly.entity_id
_entity_poly.type
_entity_poly.pdbx_seq_one_letter_code
_entity_poly.pdbx_strand_id
1 'polypeptide(L)'
;SRFIRCFWALDRDLANARHYPAISWLNSYSEYLAEIGAWWQHEDPEWRRHRDALMTLLQEEVKLQRIARLVGPDALPDSQRLTLFVADVVKNAFLQQNSFDQVDMYCSPGKQIWMMRLLVEFSERALRLVRSGATLADIRGMGCVEAMVRMKSTVPNGDEAAMAALAETVDRELSQLERRFA
;
A
#
# COMPACT_ATOMS: atom_id res chain seq x y z
N SER A 1 11.74 -7.13 -32.61
CA SER A 1 10.46 -6.99 -31.88
C SER A 1 10.58 -7.71 -30.55
N ARG A 2 10.13 -7.11 -29.45
CA ARG A 2 9.98 -7.85 -28.19
C ARG A 2 8.60 -8.51 -28.23
N PHE A 3 8.55 -9.84 -28.36
CA PHE A 3 7.29 -10.58 -28.45
C PHE A 3 6.55 -10.70 -27.10
N ILE A 4 7.23 -10.40 -25.99
CA ILE A 4 6.71 -10.50 -24.63
C ILE A 4 6.18 -9.14 -24.16
N ARG A 5 4.87 -9.07 -23.88
CA ARG A 5 4.14 -7.86 -23.47
C ARG A 5 3.96 -7.71 -21.95
N CYS A 6 4.33 -8.71 -21.17
CA CYS A 6 4.31 -8.68 -19.70
C CYS A 6 5.56 -9.39 -19.14
N PHE A 7 6.21 -8.78 -18.16
CA PHE A 7 7.39 -9.33 -17.52
C PHE A 7 7.31 -9.12 -16.01
N TRP A 8 7.46 -10.22 -15.28
CA TRP A 8 7.63 -10.22 -13.84
C TRP A 8 9.10 -10.47 -13.52
N ALA A 9 9.79 -9.41 -13.13
CA ALA A 9 11.20 -9.45 -12.76
C ALA A 9 11.33 -10.04 -11.35
N LEU A 10 11.79 -11.29 -11.24
CA LEU A 10 12.12 -11.86 -9.94
C LEU A 10 13.39 -11.19 -9.37
N ASP A 11 13.32 -10.82 -8.10
CA ASP A 11 14.32 -10.04 -7.40
C ASP A 11 14.91 -10.82 -6.22
N ARG A 12 16.23 -11.00 -6.25
CA ARG A 12 16.94 -11.75 -5.22
C ARG A 12 16.92 -11.04 -3.86
N ASP A 13 16.97 -9.72 -3.85
CA ASP A 13 17.01 -8.96 -2.60
C ASP A 13 15.64 -8.99 -1.92
N LEU A 14 14.55 -8.97 -2.69
CA LEU A 14 13.20 -9.24 -2.17
C LEU A 14 13.10 -10.65 -1.58
N ALA A 15 13.60 -11.66 -2.29
CA ALA A 15 13.58 -13.04 -1.80
C ALA A 15 14.39 -13.20 -0.50
N ASN A 16 15.58 -12.60 -0.42
CA ASN A 16 16.41 -12.61 0.78
C ASN A 16 15.74 -11.90 1.97
N ALA A 17 14.98 -10.84 1.69
CA ALA A 17 14.16 -10.14 2.67
C ALA A 17 12.84 -10.86 3.02
N ARG A 18 12.63 -12.08 2.49
CA ARG A 18 11.39 -12.87 2.63
C ARG A 18 10.13 -12.14 2.14
N HIS A 19 10.29 -11.23 1.19
CA HIS A 19 9.18 -10.57 0.52
C HIS A 19 8.71 -11.44 -0.64
N TYR A 20 7.62 -12.18 -0.42
CA TYR A 20 7.02 -13.04 -1.44
C TYR A 20 5.63 -12.54 -1.87
N PRO A 21 5.27 -12.64 -3.16
CA PRO A 21 6.12 -13.04 -4.27
C PRO A 21 7.28 -12.05 -4.48
N ALA A 22 8.46 -12.56 -4.83
CA ALA A 22 9.68 -11.76 -4.96
C ALA A 22 9.74 -11.03 -6.32
N ILE A 23 8.65 -10.38 -6.70
CA ILE A 23 8.50 -9.66 -7.97
C ILE A 23 8.86 -8.19 -7.75
N SER A 24 9.88 -7.70 -8.44
CA SER A 24 10.26 -6.29 -8.41
C SER A 24 9.17 -5.44 -9.04
N TRP A 25 8.50 -4.61 -8.23
CA TRP A 25 7.52 -3.63 -8.72
C TRP A 25 8.13 -2.50 -9.56
N LEU A 26 9.46 -2.35 -9.55
CA LEU A 26 10.18 -1.32 -10.32
C LEU A 26 10.67 -1.84 -11.67
N ASN A 27 11.11 -3.10 -11.71
CA ASN A 27 11.72 -3.70 -12.90
C ASN A 27 10.72 -4.55 -13.70
N SER A 28 9.51 -4.76 -13.19
CA SER A 28 8.41 -5.44 -13.89
C SER A 28 7.59 -4.48 -14.74
N TYR A 29 6.94 -4.99 -15.79
CA TYR A 29 6.03 -4.20 -16.62
C TYR A 29 4.89 -5.06 -17.18
N SER A 30 3.79 -4.41 -17.54
CA SER A 30 2.71 -5.00 -18.33
C SER A 30 2.17 -3.97 -19.32
N GLU A 31 2.18 -4.32 -20.61
CA GLU A 31 1.60 -3.52 -21.69
C GLU A 31 0.08 -3.74 -21.82
N TYR A 32 -0.50 -4.61 -20.99
CA TYR A 32 -1.93 -4.91 -20.97
C TYR A 32 -2.74 -3.97 -20.09
N LEU A 33 -2.10 -3.05 -19.36
CA LEU A 33 -2.80 -2.20 -18.37
C LEU A 33 -3.96 -1.40 -18.98
N ALA A 34 -3.79 -0.91 -20.21
CA ALA A 34 -4.86 -0.20 -20.92
C ALA A 34 -6.03 -1.13 -21.31
N GLU A 35 -5.73 -2.36 -21.71
CA GLU A 35 -6.72 -3.36 -22.15
C GLU A 35 -7.54 -3.87 -20.96
N ILE A 36 -6.89 -4.22 -19.85
CA ILE A 36 -7.58 -4.73 -18.65
C ILE A 36 -8.22 -3.61 -17.82
N GLY A 37 -7.75 -2.37 -17.99
CA GLY A 37 -8.17 -1.23 -17.18
C GLY A 37 -9.67 -0.95 -17.30
N ALA A 38 -10.26 -1.17 -18.47
CA ALA A 38 -11.70 -0.96 -18.69
C ALA A 38 -12.56 -1.89 -17.82
N TRP A 39 -12.16 -3.16 -17.67
CA TRP A 39 -12.88 -4.11 -16.80
C TRP A 39 -12.76 -3.68 -15.33
N TRP A 40 -11.55 -3.35 -14.87
CA TRP A 40 -11.36 -2.91 -13.48
C TRP A 40 -12.09 -1.59 -13.16
N GLN A 41 -12.16 -0.66 -14.11
CA GLN A 41 -12.90 0.59 -13.94
C GLN A 41 -14.42 0.39 -13.95
N HIS A 42 -14.90 -0.69 -14.55
CA HIS A 42 -16.29 -1.10 -14.42
C HIS A 42 -16.61 -1.61 -13.01
N GLU A 43 -15.69 -2.39 -12.42
CA GLU A 43 -15.81 -2.89 -11.03
C GLU A 43 -15.64 -1.78 -9.99
N ASP A 44 -14.68 -0.88 -10.18
CA ASP A 44 -14.44 0.31 -9.35
C ASP A 44 -13.92 1.47 -10.21
N PRO A 45 -14.72 2.54 -10.41
CA PRO A 45 -14.33 3.67 -11.28
C PRO A 45 -13.00 4.32 -10.88
N GLU A 46 -12.65 4.26 -9.60
CA GLU A 46 -11.45 4.86 -9.02
C GLU A 46 -10.23 3.90 -9.04
N TRP A 47 -10.37 2.66 -9.51
CA TRP A 47 -9.34 1.63 -9.44
C TRP A 47 -8.01 2.12 -10.02
N ARG A 48 -8.07 2.78 -11.18
CA ARG A 48 -6.88 3.29 -11.86
C ARG A 48 -6.20 4.37 -11.02
N ARG A 49 -6.97 5.27 -10.41
CA ARG A 49 -6.45 6.32 -9.52
C ARG A 49 -5.77 5.69 -8.31
N HIS A 50 -6.40 4.71 -7.66
CA HIS A 50 -5.84 4.04 -6.50
C HIS A 50 -4.53 3.30 -6.85
N ARG A 51 -4.53 2.53 -7.93
CA ARG A 51 -3.35 1.83 -8.43
C ARG A 51 -2.20 2.79 -8.72
N ASP A 52 -2.48 3.87 -9.46
CA ASP A 52 -1.46 4.84 -9.88
C ASP A 52 -0.91 5.62 -8.67
N ALA A 53 -1.75 5.89 -7.65
CA ALA A 53 -1.32 6.49 -6.39
C ALA A 53 -0.33 5.58 -5.63
N LEU A 54 -0.65 4.30 -5.47
CA LEU A 54 0.25 3.34 -4.82
C LEU A 54 1.54 3.14 -5.61
N MET A 55 1.48 3.10 -6.94
CA MET A 55 2.69 3.00 -7.77
C MET A 55 3.58 4.25 -7.64
N THR A 56 2.98 5.43 -7.60
CA THR A 56 3.69 6.70 -7.38
C THR A 56 4.37 6.72 -6.01
N LEU A 57 3.67 6.27 -4.96
CA LEU A 57 4.22 6.13 -3.62
C LEU A 57 5.46 5.21 -3.60
N LEU A 58 5.37 4.04 -4.23
CA LEU A 58 6.48 3.07 -4.28
C LEU A 58 7.68 3.60 -5.08
N GLN A 59 7.45 4.36 -6.15
CA GLN A 59 8.53 5.00 -6.91
C GLN A 59 9.21 6.11 -6.12
N GLU A 60 8.44 6.89 -5.35
CA GLU A 60 8.97 7.95 -4.51
C GLU A 60 9.77 7.38 -3.34
N GLU A 61 9.31 6.29 -2.72
CA GLU A 61 10.05 5.59 -1.68
C GLU A 61 11.47 5.22 -2.13
N VAL A 62 11.63 4.72 -3.36
CA VAL A 62 12.94 4.33 -3.89
C VAL A 62 13.89 5.53 -4.00
N LYS A 63 13.38 6.69 -4.42
CA LYS A 63 14.18 7.93 -4.47
C LYS A 63 14.58 8.34 -3.06
N LEU A 64 13.64 8.34 -2.13
CA LEU A 64 13.87 8.72 -0.73
C LEU A 64 14.84 7.76 -0.03
N GLN A 65 14.78 6.46 -0.29
CA GLN A 65 15.75 5.50 0.23
C GLN A 65 17.17 5.82 -0.23
N ARG A 66 17.37 6.26 -1.49
CA ARG A 66 18.70 6.67 -1.98
C ARG A 66 19.21 7.90 -1.24
N ILE A 67 18.34 8.89 -1.00
CA ILE A 67 18.68 10.09 -0.23
C ILE A 67 19.01 9.71 1.22
N ALA A 68 18.17 8.90 1.87
CA ALA A 68 18.37 8.44 3.24
C ALA A 68 19.69 7.69 3.43
N ARG A 69 20.15 6.93 2.43
CA ARG A 69 21.48 6.27 2.48
C ARG A 69 22.65 7.25 2.49
N LEU A 70 22.46 8.46 1.96
CA LEU A 70 23.51 9.49 1.90
C LEU A 70 23.53 10.36 3.16
N VAL A 71 22.35 10.77 3.65
CA VAL A 71 22.24 11.77 4.74
C VAL A 71 21.75 11.18 6.08
N GLY A 72 21.36 9.92 6.10
CA GLY A 72 20.67 9.27 7.22
C GLY A 72 19.15 9.43 7.16
N PRO A 73 18.35 8.43 7.58
CA PRO A 73 16.89 8.48 7.51
C PRO A 73 16.28 9.57 8.40
N ASP A 74 16.93 9.89 9.52
CA ASP A 74 16.44 10.90 10.47
C ASP A 74 16.58 12.33 9.97
N ALA A 75 17.45 12.56 8.98
CA ALA A 75 17.64 13.86 8.33
C ALA A 75 16.55 14.20 7.31
N LEU A 76 15.68 13.24 6.95
CA LEU A 76 14.56 13.49 6.06
C LEU A 76 13.44 14.26 6.77
N PRO A 77 12.75 15.20 6.08
CA PRO A 77 11.51 15.81 6.56
C PRO A 77 10.45 14.78 6.93
N ASP A 78 9.59 15.11 7.91
CA ASP A 78 8.54 14.22 8.42
C ASP A 78 7.63 13.65 7.33
N SER A 79 7.27 14.46 6.34
CA SER A 79 6.47 14.01 5.20
C SER A 79 7.17 12.95 4.35
N GLN A 80 8.49 13.03 4.20
CA GLN A 80 9.28 12.03 3.46
C GLN A 80 9.50 10.77 4.30
N ARG A 81 9.72 10.91 5.61
CA ARG A 81 9.75 9.76 6.54
C ARG A 81 8.40 9.04 6.56
N LEU A 82 7.30 9.80 6.49
CA LEU A 82 5.96 9.25 6.33
C LEU A 82 5.83 8.48 5.00
N THR A 83 6.28 9.03 3.86
CA THR A 83 6.28 8.31 2.58
C THR A 83 6.99 6.96 2.67
N LEU A 84 8.17 6.91 3.29
CA LEU A 84 8.89 5.65 3.52
C LEU A 84 8.08 4.65 4.37
N PHE A 85 7.45 5.15 5.43
CA PHE A 85 6.62 4.33 6.32
C PHE A 85 5.36 3.78 5.63
N VAL A 86 4.61 4.64 4.93
CA VAL A 86 3.38 4.21 4.23
C VAL A 86 3.72 3.25 3.10
N ALA A 87 4.81 3.46 2.38
CA ALA A 87 5.28 2.50 1.38
C ALA A 87 5.62 1.14 2.01
N ASP A 88 6.17 1.12 3.22
CA ASP A 88 6.39 -0.12 3.98
C ASP A 88 5.08 -0.82 4.34
N VAL A 89 4.07 -0.07 4.80
CA VAL A 89 2.72 -0.61 5.04
C VAL A 89 2.16 -1.23 3.74
N VAL A 90 2.25 -0.53 2.61
CA VAL A 90 1.74 -1.04 1.31
C VAL A 90 2.47 -2.30 0.86
N LYS A 91 3.81 -2.36 0.99
CA LYS A 91 4.60 -3.55 0.66
C LYS A 91 4.13 -4.76 1.47
N ASN A 92 3.99 -4.60 2.79
CA ASN A 92 3.63 -5.70 3.68
C ASN A 92 2.14 -6.08 3.61
N ALA A 93 1.25 -5.11 3.39
CA ALA A 93 -0.20 -5.31 3.35
C ALA A 93 -0.72 -5.80 2.00
N PHE A 94 -0.12 -5.36 0.88
CA PHE A 94 -0.69 -5.54 -0.45
C PHE A 94 0.23 -6.27 -1.43
N LEU A 95 1.53 -5.94 -1.47
CA LEU A 95 2.46 -6.60 -2.41
C LEU A 95 2.92 -7.97 -1.92
N GLN A 96 3.12 -8.12 -0.62
CA GLN A 96 3.42 -9.42 -0.03
C GLN A 96 2.16 -10.26 0.07
N GLN A 97 2.24 -11.51 -0.37
CA GLN A 97 1.18 -12.48 -0.30
C GLN A 97 1.74 -13.85 0.09
N ASN A 98 1.13 -14.49 1.09
CA ASN A 98 1.53 -15.82 1.56
C ASN A 98 0.74 -16.91 0.84
N SER A 99 1.37 -17.61 -0.10
CA SER A 99 0.76 -18.71 -0.85
C SER A 99 0.45 -19.96 -0.02
N PHE A 100 0.89 -20.02 1.25
CA PHE A 100 0.61 -21.12 2.17
C PHE A 100 -0.48 -20.79 3.20
N ASP A 101 -0.92 -19.54 3.27
CA ASP A 101 -1.98 -19.11 4.19
C ASP A 101 -3.37 -19.34 3.58
N GLN A 102 -4.32 -19.86 4.35
CA GLN A 102 -5.64 -20.23 3.84
C GLN A 102 -6.47 -19.04 3.35
N VAL A 103 -6.22 -17.84 3.88
CA VAL A 103 -6.93 -16.61 3.51
C VAL A 103 -6.15 -15.82 2.48
N ASP A 104 -4.84 -15.70 2.66
CA ASP A 104 -3.96 -14.87 1.84
C ASP A 104 -3.50 -15.57 0.56
N MET A 105 -3.63 -16.90 0.42
CA MET A 105 -3.24 -17.62 -0.80
C MET A 105 -3.99 -17.17 -2.07
N TYR A 106 -5.16 -16.56 -1.92
CA TYR A 106 -5.96 -16.00 -3.02
C TYR A 106 -6.65 -14.70 -2.59
N CYS A 107 -6.59 -13.68 -3.43
CA CYS A 107 -7.22 -12.39 -3.19
C CYS A 107 -8.16 -12.04 -4.35
N SER A 108 -9.47 -11.97 -4.09
CA SER A 108 -10.48 -11.69 -5.11
C SER A 108 -10.37 -10.25 -5.61
N PRO A 109 -10.84 -9.93 -6.83
CA PRO A 109 -10.84 -8.56 -7.35
C PRO A 109 -11.49 -7.55 -6.40
N GLY A 110 -12.64 -7.88 -5.82
CA GLY A 110 -13.32 -7.02 -4.83
C GLY A 110 -12.48 -6.75 -3.58
N LYS A 111 -11.81 -7.78 -3.03
CA LYS A 111 -10.90 -7.61 -1.89
C LYS A 111 -9.68 -6.76 -2.28
N GLN A 112 -9.10 -6.97 -3.46
CA GLN A 112 -7.96 -6.15 -3.93
C GLN A 112 -8.33 -4.67 -4.05
N ILE A 113 -9.48 -4.36 -4.67
CA ILE A 113 -10.00 -2.99 -4.79
C ILE A 113 -10.16 -2.35 -3.42
N TRP A 114 -10.81 -3.06 -2.49
CA TRP A 114 -11.03 -2.57 -1.13
C TRP A 114 -9.72 -2.29 -0.39
N MET A 115 -8.76 -3.23 -0.44
CA MET A 115 -7.44 -3.06 0.17
C MET A 115 -6.70 -1.84 -0.40
N MET A 116 -6.70 -1.68 -1.73
CA MET A 116 -6.07 -0.52 -2.37
C MET A 116 -6.71 0.80 -1.95
N ARG A 117 -8.04 0.88 -1.96
CA ARG A 117 -8.77 2.07 -1.53
C ARG A 117 -8.41 2.45 -0.09
N LEU A 118 -8.45 1.49 0.83
CA LEU A 118 -8.13 1.71 2.24
C LEU A 118 -6.71 2.24 2.44
N LEU A 119 -5.73 1.64 1.74
CA LEU A 119 -4.33 2.06 1.80
C LEU A 119 -4.10 3.47 1.23
N VAL A 120 -4.77 3.80 0.12
CA VAL A 120 -4.68 5.13 -0.49
C VAL A 120 -5.33 6.18 0.41
N GLU A 121 -6.51 5.90 0.95
CA GLU A 121 -7.19 6.82 1.88
C GLU A 121 -6.33 7.09 3.12
N PHE A 122 -5.79 6.03 3.73
CA PHE A 122 -4.87 6.15 4.85
C PHE A 122 -3.64 7.00 4.49
N SER A 123 -3.01 6.73 3.35
CA SER A 123 -1.84 7.47 2.86
C SER A 123 -2.14 8.97 2.71
N GLU A 124 -3.25 9.31 2.07
CA GLU A 124 -3.64 10.70 1.83
C GLU A 124 -3.97 11.43 3.14
N ARG A 125 -4.69 10.78 4.06
CA ARG A 125 -5.06 11.36 5.37
C ARG A 125 -3.86 11.51 6.29
N ALA A 126 -2.99 10.51 6.37
CA ALA A 126 -1.76 10.58 7.15
C ALA A 126 -0.85 11.72 6.65
N LEU A 127 -0.77 11.94 5.33
CA LEU A 127 0.01 13.04 4.77
C LEU A 127 -0.58 14.41 5.13
N ARG A 128 -1.91 14.55 5.11
CA ARG A 128 -2.59 15.77 5.57
C ARG A 128 -2.32 16.03 7.05
N LEU A 129 -2.44 15.01 7.89
CA LEU A 129 -2.16 15.10 9.32
C LEU A 129 -0.73 15.57 9.61
N VAL A 130 0.27 14.97 8.95
CA VAL A 130 1.67 15.39 9.12
C VAL A 130 1.90 16.84 8.64
N ARG A 131 1.22 17.26 7.58
CA ARG A 131 1.25 18.67 7.13
C ARG A 131 0.58 19.63 8.13
N SER A 132 -0.40 19.14 8.89
CA SER A 132 -1.06 19.89 9.98
C SER A 132 -0.30 19.81 11.31
N GLY A 133 0.88 19.19 11.36
CA GLY A 133 1.74 19.15 12.54
C GLY A 133 1.69 17.86 13.35
N ALA A 134 0.97 16.83 12.90
CA ALA A 134 1.09 15.50 13.49
C ALA A 134 2.48 14.91 13.26
N THR A 135 2.99 14.16 14.23
CA THR A 135 4.29 13.50 14.10
C THR A 135 4.15 12.14 13.45
N LEU A 136 5.24 11.60 12.89
CA LEU A 136 5.26 10.21 12.43
C LEU A 136 4.95 9.21 13.56
N ALA A 137 5.32 9.54 14.81
CA ALA A 137 5.03 8.70 15.96
C ALA A 137 3.52 8.61 16.23
N ASP A 138 2.78 9.71 16.05
CA ASP A 138 1.32 9.70 16.16
C ASP A 138 0.68 8.76 15.15
N ILE A 139 1.17 8.78 13.90
CA ILE A 139 0.64 7.91 12.84
C ILE A 139 0.99 6.44 13.09
N ARG A 140 2.24 6.15 13.48
CA ARG A 140 2.70 4.78 13.78
C ARG A 140 2.03 4.17 15.00
N GLY A 141 1.62 5.00 15.97
CA GLY A 141 0.96 4.57 17.18
C GLY A 141 -0.51 4.16 17.00
N MET A 142 -1.09 4.39 15.80
CA MET A 142 -2.46 3.98 15.49
C MET A 142 -2.57 2.46 15.39
N GLY A 143 -3.51 1.87 16.14
CA GLY A 143 -3.76 0.42 16.13
C GLY A 143 -4.23 -0.08 14.76
N CYS A 144 -4.86 0.81 13.98
CA CYS A 144 -5.33 0.49 12.63
C CYS A 144 -4.19 0.14 11.66
N VAL A 145 -2.96 0.60 11.90
CA VAL A 145 -1.79 0.28 11.05
C VAL A 145 -1.51 -1.21 11.03
N GLU A 146 -1.42 -1.84 12.20
CA GLU A 146 -1.17 -3.29 12.29
C GLU A 146 -2.34 -4.07 11.68
N ALA A 147 -3.57 -3.62 11.95
CA ALA A 147 -4.77 -4.25 11.40
C ALA A 147 -4.79 -4.21 9.86
N MET A 148 -4.39 -3.09 9.25
CA MET A 148 -4.23 -2.98 7.79
C MET A 148 -3.13 -3.89 7.25
N VAL A 149 -1.97 -3.98 7.91
CA VAL A 149 -0.89 -4.88 7.46
C VAL A 149 -1.34 -6.34 7.46
N ARG A 150 -2.17 -6.72 8.44
CA ARG A 150 -2.68 -8.09 8.60
C ARG A 150 -3.95 -8.39 7.80
N MET A 151 -4.61 -7.37 7.22
CA MET A 151 -5.91 -7.54 6.55
C MET A 151 -5.92 -8.60 5.44
N LYS A 152 -4.75 -8.80 4.80
CA LYS A 152 -4.58 -9.81 3.76
C LYS A 152 -4.83 -11.24 4.24
N SER A 153 -4.51 -11.56 5.50
CA SER A 153 -4.74 -12.87 6.12
C SER A 153 -5.86 -12.91 7.15
N THR A 154 -6.31 -11.76 7.66
CA THR A 154 -7.38 -11.70 8.68
C THR A 154 -8.76 -11.43 8.11
N VAL A 155 -8.88 -10.88 6.89
CA VAL A 155 -10.16 -10.57 6.25
C VAL A 155 -10.39 -11.52 5.07
N PRO A 156 -11.33 -12.48 5.16
CA PRO A 156 -11.63 -13.39 4.05
C PRO A 156 -12.16 -12.67 2.80
N ASN A 157 -12.03 -13.32 1.65
CA ASN A 157 -12.66 -12.83 0.42
C ASN A 157 -14.19 -12.80 0.58
N GLY A 158 -14.81 -11.66 0.28
CA GLY A 158 -16.27 -11.50 0.36
C GLY A 158 -16.83 -11.26 1.76
N ASP A 159 -16.00 -11.15 2.80
CA ASP A 159 -16.44 -10.79 4.15
C ASP A 159 -16.63 -9.27 4.27
N GLU A 160 -17.75 -8.78 3.72
CA GLU A 160 -18.08 -7.36 3.70
C GLU A 160 -18.18 -6.75 5.11
N ALA A 161 -18.62 -7.53 6.09
CA ALA A 161 -18.72 -7.07 7.49
C ALA A 161 -17.33 -6.83 8.09
N ALA A 162 -16.38 -7.75 7.90
CA ALA A 162 -15.01 -7.56 8.35
C ALA A 162 -14.30 -6.42 7.60
N MET A 163 -14.55 -6.28 6.30
CA MET A 163 -14.04 -5.16 5.49
C MET A 163 -14.54 -3.81 6.00
N ALA A 164 -15.84 -3.70 6.29
CA ALA A 164 -16.46 -2.50 6.84
C ALA A 164 -15.92 -2.18 8.23
N ALA A 165 -15.84 -3.17 9.13
CA ALA A 165 -15.35 -2.98 10.48
C ALA A 165 -13.90 -2.46 10.54
N LEU A 166 -13.03 -2.94 9.64
CA LEU A 166 -11.67 -2.41 9.53
C LEU A 166 -11.67 -0.98 8.97
N ALA A 167 -12.44 -0.71 7.92
CA ALA A 167 -12.54 0.63 7.34
C ALA A 167 -13.04 1.65 8.37
N GLU A 168 -14.07 1.32 9.16
CA GLU A 168 -14.57 2.14 10.26
C GLU A 168 -13.51 2.37 11.35
N THR A 169 -12.69 1.36 11.64
CA THR A 169 -11.61 1.50 12.62
C THR A 169 -10.53 2.46 12.13
N VAL A 170 -10.11 2.34 10.86
CA VAL A 170 -9.17 3.26 10.22
C VAL A 170 -9.74 4.69 10.21
N ASP A 171 -10.99 4.86 9.78
CA ASP A 171 -11.65 6.16 9.73
C ASP A 171 -11.77 6.81 11.12
N ARG A 172 -12.18 6.03 12.12
CA ARG A 172 -12.33 6.53 13.50
C ARG A 172 -10.99 7.00 14.06
N GLU A 173 -9.92 6.23 13.93
CA GLU A 173 -8.60 6.59 14.47
C GLU A 173 -8.02 7.82 13.76
N LEU A 174 -8.11 7.88 12.42
CA LEU A 174 -7.69 9.05 11.66
C LEU A 174 -8.51 10.30 12.03
N SER A 175 -9.84 10.17 12.14
CA SER A 175 -10.73 11.27 12.51
C SER A 175 -10.47 11.80 13.92
N GLN A 176 -10.14 10.92 14.87
CA GLN A 176 -9.74 11.32 16.22
C GLN A 176 -8.45 12.13 16.20
N LEU A 177 -7.48 11.70 15.40
CA LEU A 177 -6.22 12.41 15.26
C LEU A 177 -6.41 13.74 14.54
N GLU A 178 -7.23 13.78 13.50
CA GLU A 178 -7.58 15.00 12.75
C GLU A 178 -8.17 16.06 13.67
N ARG A 179 -9.09 15.70 14.57
CA ARG A 179 -9.66 16.64 15.57
C ARG A 179 -8.63 17.21 16.53
N ARG A 180 -7.51 16.50 16.76
CA ARG A 180 -6.44 16.95 17.66
C ARG A 180 -5.52 17.99 17.00
N PHE A 181 -5.54 18.06 15.67
CA PHE A 181 -4.70 18.94 14.84
C PHE A 181 -5.53 19.84 13.91
N ALA A 182 -6.83 19.97 14.18
CA ALA A 182 -7.77 20.84 13.46
C ALA A 182 -7.74 22.27 14.02
#